data_AF-A0A2G3JY23-F1
#
_entry.id   AF-A0A2G3JY23-F1
#
_cell.length_a   1.000
_cell.length_b   1.000
_cell.length_c   1.000
_cell.angle_alpha   90.00
_cell.angle_beta   90.00
_cell.angle_gamma   90.00
#
_symmetry.space_group_name_H-M   'P 1'
#
loop_
_entity.id
_entity.type
_entity.pdbx_description
1 polymer ?
#
loop_
_entity_poly.entity_id
_entity_poly.type
_entity_poly.pdbx_seq_one_letter_code
_entity_poly.pdbx_strand_id
1 'polypeptide(L)'
;TDAQIAQLTSDMVWLVEQTVTLPDGSTAKALVPQVYVRVQQGDIDGSGGLISGESVDLKLSGNLDNSGTIAGRKVVRLEGENLNLLGGAVRGAQIGLQARQDIRIDGGTLRAEDALSLKAGNDVQVASTVAHSEGLGSTRTHINRVAGLYVTNPNGVMLVDAGRDIQLQAADVESRGKIGLHAGRDIKLDTVTENFRHETRFDDRNYSKEANSRDVGNRVKAEGDIVLTAGRDMGIKGSEISSANGALWGKAERNIDITAGMASESRESASYRKERRTFGGKKTTSTFDQSSSTTAIGSVLSGDTVYFKAGQDLNLMGSSVVGTHDVLLEADRH
;
A
#
# COMPACT_ATOMS: atom_id res chain seq x y z
N THR A 1 26.80 13.79 6.61
CA THR A 1 26.87 14.86 5.59
C THR A 1 25.82 14.61 4.52
N ASP A 2 25.41 15.61 3.76
CA ASP A 2 24.37 15.47 2.71
C ASP A 2 24.70 14.37 1.70
N ALA A 3 25.99 14.17 1.41
CA ALA A 3 26.48 13.10 0.54
C ALA A 3 26.22 11.67 1.09
N GLN A 4 26.15 11.50 2.41
CA GLN A 4 25.82 10.21 3.04
C GLN A 4 24.31 9.95 3.07
N ILE A 5 23.51 11.01 3.22
CA ILE A 5 22.04 10.91 3.18
C ILE A 5 21.57 10.56 1.76
N ALA A 6 22.22 11.10 0.73
CA ALA A 6 21.92 10.79 -0.67
C ALA A 6 22.20 9.32 -1.07
N GLN A 7 22.95 8.56 -0.27
CA GLN A 7 23.22 7.14 -0.50
C GLN A 7 22.26 6.20 0.24
N LEU A 8 21.33 6.73 1.03
CA LEU A 8 20.33 5.91 1.72
C LEU A 8 19.45 5.21 0.69
N THR A 9 19.31 3.90 0.85
CA THR A 9 18.44 3.06 0.01
C THR A 9 17.09 2.79 0.66
N SER A 10 16.95 3.07 1.96
CA SER A 10 15.74 2.97 2.78
C SER A 10 15.77 3.98 3.92
N ASP A 11 14.63 4.19 4.59
CA ASP A 11 14.55 4.98 5.81
C ASP A 11 15.31 4.30 6.95
N MET A 12 15.98 5.09 7.79
CA MET A 12 16.81 4.58 8.88
C MET A 12 16.66 5.44 10.15
N VAL A 13 16.62 4.78 11.31
CA VAL A 13 16.79 5.45 12.60
C VAL A 13 18.23 5.26 13.05
N TRP A 14 18.94 6.36 13.28
CA TRP A 14 20.31 6.35 13.77
C TRP A 14 20.36 7.03 15.13
N LEU A 15 21.07 6.42 16.07
CA LEU A 15 21.32 7.02 17.39
C LEU A 15 22.47 8.03 17.28
N VAL A 16 22.16 9.32 17.42
CA VAL A 16 23.16 10.40 17.35
C VAL A 16 23.45 10.88 18.76
N GLU A 17 24.73 11.07 19.06
CA GLU A 17 25.18 11.64 20.33
C GLU A 17 24.77 13.11 20.41
N GLN A 18 23.86 13.45 21.32
CA GLN A 18 23.44 14.81 21.62
C GLN A 18 23.69 15.15 23.09
N THR A 19 24.06 16.40 23.34
CA THR A 19 24.16 16.93 24.71
C THR A 19 22.77 17.29 25.19
N VAL A 20 22.28 16.59 26.22
CA VAL A 20 20.99 16.85 26.87
C VAL A 20 21.20 17.50 28.23
N THR A 21 20.33 18.43 28.59
CA THR A 21 20.32 19.07 29.91
C THR A 21 19.44 18.26 30.86
N LEU A 22 20.01 17.83 31.98
CA LEU A 22 19.33 17.06 33.02
C LEU A 22 18.52 18.00 33.95
N PRO A 23 17.53 17.47 34.71
CA PRO A 23 16.70 18.28 35.61
C PRO A 23 17.48 19.04 36.70
N ASP A 24 18.70 18.61 37.01
CA ASP A 24 19.62 19.26 37.96
C ASP A 24 20.48 20.37 37.32
N GLY A 25 20.29 20.65 36.04
CA GLY A 25 21.02 21.67 35.27
C GLY A 25 22.37 21.19 34.73
N SER A 26 22.80 19.96 35.02
CA SER A 26 24.00 19.37 34.42
C SER A 26 23.74 18.95 32.97
N THR A 27 24.80 18.73 32.18
CA THR A 27 24.66 18.22 30.81
C THR A 27 25.27 16.83 30.71
N ALA A 28 24.59 15.95 29.97
CA ALA A 28 25.05 14.60 29.69
C ALA A 28 24.97 14.33 28.19
N LYS A 29 25.86 13.49 27.68
CA LYS A 29 25.76 13.01 26.30
C LYS A 29 24.80 11.82 26.27
N ALA A 30 23.74 11.94 25.49
CA ALA A 30 22.76 10.88 25.30
C ALA A 30 22.66 10.53 23.82
N LEU A 31 22.43 9.25 23.54
CA LEU A 31 22.09 8.79 22.21
C LEU A 31 20.60 9.06 21.98
N VAL A 32 20.31 9.97 21.07
CA VAL A 32 18.94 10.34 20.70
C VAL A 32 18.61 9.70 19.34
N PRO A 33 17.48 9.00 19.20
CA PRO A 33 17.06 8.48 17.92
C PRO A 33 16.76 9.62 16.96
N GLN A 34 17.48 9.65 15.84
CA GLN A 34 17.28 10.58 14.74
C GLN A 34 16.84 9.79 13.50
N VAL A 35 15.77 10.25 12.87
CA VAL A 35 15.20 9.63 11.67
C VAL A 35 15.85 10.24 10.43
N TYR A 36 16.33 9.40 9.52
CA TYR A 36 16.82 9.77 8.20
C TYR A 36 15.88 9.18 7.16
N VAL A 37 15.25 10.05 6.37
CA VAL A 37 14.27 9.69 5.35
C VAL A 37 14.92 9.82 3.99
N ARG A 38 14.74 8.82 3.12
CA ARG A 38 15.17 8.92 1.73
C ARG A 38 14.13 9.72 0.95
N VAL A 39 14.49 10.93 0.51
CA VAL A 39 13.58 11.77 -0.29
C VAL A 39 13.69 11.39 -1.76
N GLN A 40 12.61 10.86 -2.33
CA GLN A 40 12.52 10.50 -3.75
C GLN A 40 12.10 11.71 -4.60
N GLN A 41 12.27 11.62 -5.93
CA GLN A 41 11.78 12.65 -6.84
C GLN A 41 10.25 12.77 -6.74
N GLY A 42 9.76 13.92 -6.28
CA GLY A 42 8.33 14.19 -5.98
C GLY A 42 7.97 14.14 -4.50
N ASP A 43 8.85 13.58 -3.66
CA ASP A 43 8.73 13.72 -2.20
C ASP A 43 9.07 15.16 -1.78
N ILE A 44 8.68 15.54 -0.57
CA ILE A 44 8.86 16.90 -0.06
C ILE A 44 10.31 17.06 0.44
N ASP A 45 11.23 17.38 -0.48
CA ASP A 45 12.62 17.80 -0.19
C ASP A 45 12.79 19.34 -0.13
N GLY A 46 11.69 20.09 -0.28
CA GLY A 46 11.72 21.55 -0.45
C GLY A 46 12.05 22.02 -1.87
N SER A 47 12.23 21.11 -2.83
CA SER A 47 12.44 21.38 -4.26
C SER A 47 11.21 21.07 -5.14
N GLY A 48 10.20 20.40 -4.59
CA GLY A 48 8.91 20.18 -5.25
C GLY A 48 7.99 21.41 -5.29
N GLY A 49 7.12 21.49 -6.31
CA GLY A 49 6.13 22.58 -6.42
C GLY A 49 5.14 22.60 -5.25
N LEU A 50 4.91 23.78 -4.67
CA LEU A 50 3.97 23.99 -3.56
C LEU A 50 2.90 25.00 -3.95
N ILE A 51 1.63 24.61 -3.83
CA ILE A 51 0.47 25.50 -3.80
C ILE A 51 -0.02 25.52 -2.36
N SER A 52 -0.04 26.69 -1.71
CA SER A 52 -0.44 26.82 -0.31
C SER A 52 -1.32 28.03 -0.06
N GLY A 53 -2.32 27.87 0.82
CA GLY A 53 -3.23 28.92 1.23
C GLY A 53 -3.97 28.59 2.52
N GLU A 54 -4.77 29.53 3.02
CA GLU A 54 -5.79 29.20 4.03
C GLU A 54 -6.84 28.25 3.43
N SER A 55 -7.28 28.56 2.22
CA SER A 55 -8.09 27.69 1.37
C SER A 55 -7.49 27.65 -0.03
N VAL A 56 -7.56 26.49 -0.69
CA VAL A 56 -7.19 26.31 -2.09
C VAL A 56 -8.43 25.80 -2.83
N ASP A 57 -8.88 26.54 -3.84
CA ASP A 57 -10.00 26.18 -4.71
C ASP A 57 -9.53 26.22 -6.17
N LEU A 58 -9.39 25.05 -6.80
CA LEU A 58 -8.96 24.92 -8.19
C LEU A 58 -10.10 24.31 -9.01
N LYS A 59 -10.61 25.09 -9.96
CA LYS A 59 -11.65 24.64 -10.90
C LYS A 59 -11.10 24.63 -12.31
N LEU A 60 -10.99 23.43 -12.86
CA LEU A 60 -10.32 23.16 -14.12
C LEU A 60 -11.35 22.68 -15.15
N SER A 61 -11.23 23.20 -16.37
CA SER A 61 -11.98 22.67 -17.52
C SER A 61 -11.41 21.34 -18.01
N GLY A 62 -10.14 21.03 -17.69
CA GLY A 62 -9.46 19.80 -18.05
C GLY A 62 -8.95 19.03 -16.84
N ASN A 63 -7.81 18.37 -17.01
CA ASN A 63 -7.20 17.53 -15.98
C ASN A 63 -6.37 18.34 -14.97
N LEU A 64 -6.26 17.83 -13.75
CA LEU A 64 -5.19 18.19 -12.82
C LEU A 64 -4.15 17.07 -12.81
N ASP A 65 -2.90 17.39 -13.16
CA ASP A 65 -1.77 16.50 -12.97
C ASP A 65 -0.86 17.10 -11.90
N ASN A 66 -0.91 16.56 -10.68
CA ASN A 66 -0.13 17.07 -9.56
C ASN A 66 0.84 16.01 -9.03
N SER A 67 2.14 16.29 -9.14
CA SER A 67 3.22 15.57 -8.48
C SER A 67 3.84 16.35 -7.32
N GLY A 68 3.34 17.55 -7.01
CA GLY A 68 3.80 18.43 -5.94
C GLY A 68 2.88 18.43 -4.72
N THR A 69 3.02 19.43 -3.86
CA THR A 69 2.16 19.61 -2.68
C THR A 69 1.08 20.66 -2.91
N ILE A 70 -0.16 20.32 -2.59
CA ILE A 70 -1.28 21.26 -2.47
C ILE A 70 -1.73 21.29 -1.00
N ALA A 71 -1.64 22.44 -0.35
CA ALA A 71 -1.92 22.59 1.07
C ALA A 71 -2.91 23.73 1.34
N GLY A 72 -4.08 23.42 1.89
CA GLY A 72 -5.03 24.40 2.40
C GLY A 72 -5.16 24.23 3.90
N ARG A 73 -4.93 25.26 4.73
CA ARG A 73 -5.08 25.11 6.19
C ARG A 73 -6.48 24.64 6.59
N LYS A 74 -7.51 25.19 5.94
CA LYS A 74 -8.91 24.84 6.17
C LYS A 74 -9.45 23.92 5.09
N VAL A 75 -9.39 24.34 3.83
CA VAL A 75 -10.06 23.63 2.74
C VAL A 75 -9.14 23.48 1.53
N VAL A 76 -9.12 22.29 0.94
CA VAL A 76 -8.68 22.07 -0.44
C VAL A 76 -9.87 21.56 -1.25
N ARG A 77 -10.24 22.28 -2.31
CA ARG A 77 -11.27 21.87 -3.28
C ARG A 77 -10.66 21.82 -4.67
N LEU A 78 -10.68 20.64 -5.29
CA LEU A 78 -10.18 20.45 -6.66
C LEU A 78 -11.32 19.90 -7.51
N GLU A 79 -11.64 20.59 -8.60
CA GLU A 79 -12.66 20.21 -9.57
C GLU A 79 -12.04 20.13 -10.97
N GLY A 80 -12.29 19.05 -11.71
CA GLY A 80 -11.70 18.85 -13.04
C GLY A 80 -12.39 17.76 -13.88
N GLU A 81 -11.88 17.52 -15.10
CA GLU A 81 -12.24 16.33 -15.89
C GLU A 81 -11.69 15.07 -15.20
N ASN A 82 -10.37 15.01 -15.02
CA ASN A 82 -9.64 14.00 -14.26
C ASN A 82 -8.75 14.65 -13.20
N LEU A 83 -8.57 13.99 -12.06
CA LEU A 83 -7.67 14.44 -10.99
C LEU A 83 -6.60 13.37 -10.74
N ASN A 84 -5.38 13.61 -11.23
CA ASN A 84 -4.24 12.72 -11.12
C ASN A 84 -3.23 13.24 -10.08
N LEU A 85 -3.11 12.56 -8.94
CA LEU A 85 -2.05 12.81 -7.96
C LEU A 85 -0.93 11.79 -8.15
N LEU A 86 0.11 12.21 -8.86
CA LEU A 86 1.26 11.40 -9.26
C LEU A 86 2.41 11.52 -8.26
N GLY A 87 2.16 11.09 -7.02
CA GLY A 87 3.13 11.18 -5.93
C GLY A 87 3.14 12.42 -5.09
N GLY A 88 2.35 13.40 -5.49
CA GLY A 88 2.15 14.60 -4.72
C GLY A 88 1.39 14.34 -3.41
N ALA A 89 1.36 15.37 -2.58
CA ALA A 89 0.60 15.39 -1.34
C ALA A 89 -0.52 16.44 -1.41
N VAL A 90 -1.70 16.11 -0.91
CA VAL A 90 -2.78 17.07 -0.66
C VAL A 90 -3.10 17.08 0.83
N ARG A 91 -3.06 18.27 1.44
CA ARG A 91 -3.28 18.44 2.88
C ARG A 91 -4.27 19.55 3.19
N GLY A 92 -5.14 19.31 4.17
CA GLY A 92 -5.95 20.36 4.78
C GLY A 92 -6.92 19.86 5.84
N ALA A 93 -7.66 20.74 6.52
CA ALA A 93 -8.66 20.27 7.47
C ALA A 93 -9.79 19.51 6.74
N GLN A 94 -10.21 20.02 5.59
CA GLN A 94 -11.16 19.36 4.69
C GLN A 94 -10.59 19.29 3.27
N ILE A 95 -10.71 18.12 2.64
CA ILE A 95 -10.32 17.90 1.25
C ILE A 95 -11.54 17.39 0.48
N GLY A 96 -11.90 18.10 -0.59
CA GLY A 96 -12.95 17.71 -1.52
C GLY A 96 -12.40 17.63 -2.94
N LEU A 97 -12.36 16.43 -3.51
CA LEU A 97 -11.96 16.19 -4.90
C LEU A 97 -13.19 15.78 -5.71
N GLN A 98 -13.44 16.48 -6.82
CA GLN A 98 -14.54 16.17 -7.72
C GLN A 98 -14.05 16.08 -9.17
N ALA A 99 -14.09 14.88 -9.74
CA ALA A 99 -13.77 14.62 -11.14
C ALA A 99 -15.03 14.30 -11.93
N ARG A 100 -15.12 14.78 -13.17
CA ARG A 100 -16.19 14.36 -14.10
C ARG A 100 -16.00 12.92 -14.56
N GLN A 101 -14.76 12.48 -14.70
CA GLN A 101 -14.39 11.12 -15.06
C GLN A 101 -13.72 10.46 -13.86
N ASP A 102 -12.40 10.59 -13.72
CA ASP A 102 -11.63 9.73 -12.83
C ASP A 102 -10.81 10.51 -11.79
N ILE A 103 -10.62 9.90 -10.61
CA ILE A 103 -9.65 10.32 -9.61
C ILE A 103 -8.60 9.22 -9.47
N ARG A 104 -7.33 9.55 -9.68
CA ARG A 104 -6.21 8.60 -9.56
C ARG A 104 -5.14 9.10 -8.62
N ILE A 105 -4.82 8.30 -7.62
CA ILE A 105 -3.83 8.59 -6.58
C ILE A 105 -2.72 7.55 -6.66
N ASP A 106 -1.67 7.86 -7.40
CA ASP A 106 -0.58 6.92 -7.70
C ASP A 106 0.68 7.26 -6.89
N GLY A 107 0.86 6.51 -5.81
CA GLY A 107 1.83 6.79 -4.75
C GLY A 107 1.62 8.18 -4.11
N GLY A 108 0.51 8.87 -4.36
CA GLY A 108 0.20 10.15 -3.75
C GLY A 108 -0.42 9.99 -2.36
N THR A 109 -0.41 11.06 -1.58
CA THR A 109 -1.06 11.07 -0.24
C THR A 109 -2.09 12.17 -0.10
N LEU A 110 -3.26 11.84 0.44
CA LEU A 110 -4.29 12.80 0.82
C LEU A 110 -4.46 12.73 2.32
N ARG A 111 -4.24 13.84 3.02
CA ARG A 111 -4.35 13.90 4.47
C ARG A 111 -5.28 15.02 4.88
N ALA A 112 -6.49 14.64 5.27
CA ALA A 112 -7.47 15.53 5.85
C ALA A 112 -7.43 15.45 7.39
N GLU A 113 -7.78 16.54 8.07
CA GLU A 113 -8.02 16.49 9.51
C GLU A 113 -9.44 15.96 9.79
N ASP A 114 -10.45 16.64 9.28
CA ASP A 114 -11.86 16.40 9.57
C ASP A 114 -12.58 15.59 8.49
N ALA A 115 -12.37 15.91 7.22
CA ALA A 115 -13.14 15.30 6.14
C ALA A 115 -12.33 15.11 4.86
N LEU A 116 -12.40 13.92 4.30
CA LEU A 116 -11.90 13.60 2.96
C LEU A 116 -13.05 13.10 2.11
N SER A 117 -13.39 13.83 1.06
CA SER A 117 -14.44 13.47 0.10
C SER A 117 -13.84 13.36 -1.30
N LEU A 118 -13.91 12.16 -1.88
CA LEU A 118 -13.53 11.89 -3.26
C LEU A 118 -14.78 11.53 -4.05
N LYS A 119 -15.07 12.26 -5.12
CA LYS A 119 -16.20 11.99 -6.00
C LYS A 119 -15.78 11.93 -7.46
N ALA A 120 -15.92 10.77 -8.08
CA ALA A 120 -15.62 10.55 -9.49
C ALA A 120 -16.88 10.13 -10.25
N GLY A 121 -17.08 10.67 -11.46
CA GLY A 121 -18.18 10.24 -12.32
C GLY A 121 -18.02 8.80 -12.83
N ASN A 122 -16.79 8.33 -12.96
CA ASN A 122 -16.42 6.98 -13.35
C ASN A 122 -15.67 6.28 -12.20
N ASP A 123 -14.34 6.34 -12.18
CA ASP A 123 -13.54 5.47 -11.33
C ASP A 123 -12.69 6.25 -10.30
N VAL A 124 -12.47 5.64 -9.13
CA VAL A 124 -11.46 6.09 -8.17
C VAL A 124 -10.39 5.02 -8.00
N GLN A 125 -9.14 5.37 -8.26
CA GLN A 125 -7.99 4.51 -8.05
C GLN A 125 -7.05 5.08 -6.99
N VAL A 126 -6.64 4.24 -6.04
CA VAL A 126 -5.56 4.53 -5.09
C VAL A 126 -4.55 3.39 -5.17
N ALA A 127 -3.39 3.64 -5.76
CA ALA A 127 -2.44 2.61 -6.10
C ALA A 127 -1.01 2.99 -5.70
N SER A 128 -0.36 2.13 -4.93
CA SER A 128 1.06 2.26 -4.67
C SER A 128 1.87 2.04 -5.95
N THR A 129 2.94 2.80 -6.12
CA THR A 129 3.82 2.65 -7.29
C THR A 129 4.92 1.65 -7.02
N VAL A 130 5.46 1.04 -8.09
CA VAL A 130 6.59 0.10 -8.01
C VAL A 130 7.83 0.67 -8.68
N ALA A 131 9.00 0.27 -8.18
CA ALA A 131 10.27 0.51 -8.83
C ALA A 131 10.86 -0.82 -9.28
N HIS A 132 11.47 -0.79 -10.46
CA HIS A 132 12.17 -1.91 -11.05
C HIS A 132 13.67 -1.60 -11.13
N SER A 133 14.50 -2.56 -10.75
CA SER A 133 15.95 -2.47 -10.87
C SER A 133 16.52 -3.79 -11.38
N GLU A 134 17.48 -3.70 -12.30
CA GLU A 134 18.19 -4.84 -12.87
C GLU A 134 19.71 -4.58 -12.85
N GLY A 135 20.50 -5.57 -12.47
CA GLY A 135 21.96 -5.48 -12.48
C GLY A 135 22.64 -6.62 -11.70
N LEU A 136 23.89 -6.94 -12.05
CA LEU A 136 24.70 -7.97 -11.37
C LEU A 136 23.99 -9.33 -11.23
N GLY A 137 23.27 -9.75 -12.28
CA GLY A 137 22.49 -10.99 -12.26
C GLY A 137 21.25 -10.95 -11.35
N SER A 138 20.81 -9.76 -10.93
CA SER A 138 19.64 -9.56 -10.08
C SER A 138 18.57 -8.73 -10.77
N THR A 139 17.30 -9.10 -10.59
CA THR A 139 16.14 -8.28 -10.93
C THR A 139 15.28 -8.10 -9.69
N ARG A 140 14.86 -6.89 -9.39
CA ARG A 140 13.98 -6.60 -8.24
C ARG A 140 12.86 -5.65 -8.64
N THR A 141 11.64 -6.00 -8.26
CA THR A 141 10.47 -5.14 -8.27
C THR A 141 9.99 -5.01 -6.83
N HIS A 142 9.88 -3.79 -6.33
CA HIS A 142 9.40 -3.50 -4.98
C HIS A 142 8.48 -2.28 -5.01
N ILE A 143 7.64 -2.14 -3.99
CA ILE A 143 6.87 -0.92 -3.80
C ILE A 143 7.84 0.24 -3.60
N ASN A 144 7.71 1.23 -4.46
CA ASN A 144 8.52 2.44 -4.43
C ASN A 144 7.88 3.51 -3.55
N ARG A 145 6.57 3.74 -3.71
CA ARG A 145 5.84 4.76 -2.96
C ARG A 145 4.42 4.31 -2.68
N VAL A 146 4.06 4.32 -1.40
CA VAL A 146 2.73 3.93 -0.94
C VAL A 146 1.72 5.03 -1.23
N ALA A 147 0.59 4.70 -1.84
CA ALA A 147 -0.54 5.61 -1.96
C ALA A 147 -1.38 5.56 -0.68
N GLY A 148 -1.82 6.71 -0.19
CA GLY A 148 -2.58 6.73 1.05
C GLY A 148 -3.62 7.83 1.20
N LEU A 149 -4.70 7.47 1.90
CA LEU A 149 -5.80 8.35 2.26
C LEU A 149 -5.89 8.39 3.78
N TYR A 150 -5.92 9.59 4.37
CA TYR A 150 -5.85 9.76 5.81
C TYR A 150 -6.87 10.78 6.32
N VAL A 151 -7.63 10.43 7.36
CA VAL A 151 -8.44 11.34 8.16
C VAL A 151 -8.03 11.21 9.63
N THR A 152 -7.64 12.31 10.28
CA THR A 152 -6.98 12.23 11.60
C THR A 152 -7.87 12.63 12.79
N ASN A 153 -9.02 13.23 12.57
CA ASN A 153 -9.96 13.57 13.64
C ASN A 153 -10.79 12.33 14.02
N PRO A 154 -10.95 11.99 15.31
CA PRO A 154 -11.84 10.93 15.77
C PRO A 154 -13.30 11.00 15.29
N ASN A 155 -13.80 12.21 15.06
CA ASN A 155 -15.14 12.43 14.51
C ASN A 155 -15.14 12.64 12.99
N GLY A 156 -13.98 12.44 12.37
CA GLY A 156 -13.80 12.70 10.95
C GLY A 156 -14.47 11.66 10.06
N VAL A 157 -14.70 12.03 8.81
CA VAL A 157 -15.35 11.16 7.83
C VAL A 157 -14.53 11.11 6.56
N MET A 158 -14.20 9.90 6.13
CA MET A 158 -13.69 9.64 4.79
C MET A 158 -14.82 9.06 3.94
N LEU A 159 -15.10 9.69 2.80
CA LEU A 159 -16.06 9.22 1.82
C LEU A 159 -15.39 9.15 0.44
N VAL A 160 -15.47 7.99 -0.20
CA VAL A 160 -15.05 7.78 -1.58
C VAL A 160 -16.25 7.28 -2.36
N ASP A 161 -16.66 8.04 -3.37
CA ASP A 161 -17.84 7.80 -4.20
C ASP A 161 -17.41 7.76 -5.68
N ALA A 162 -17.59 6.60 -6.30
CA ALA A 162 -17.28 6.38 -7.71
C ALA A 162 -18.55 5.95 -8.46
N GLY A 163 -18.86 6.60 -9.58
CA GLY A 163 -20.01 6.22 -10.40
C GLY A 163 -19.92 4.82 -11.00
N ARG A 164 -18.71 4.28 -11.13
CA ARG A 164 -18.41 2.93 -11.63
C ARG A 164 -17.58 2.17 -10.59
N ASP A 165 -16.26 2.28 -10.59
CA ASP A 165 -15.42 1.38 -9.78
C ASP A 165 -14.54 2.11 -8.76
N ILE A 166 -14.28 1.45 -7.62
CA ILE A 166 -13.20 1.82 -6.70
C ILE A 166 -12.14 0.74 -6.73
N GLN A 167 -10.89 1.11 -6.99
CA GLN A 167 -9.75 0.20 -6.96
C GLN A 167 -8.68 0.66 -5.97
N LEU A 168 -8.32 -0.23 -5.04
CA LEU A 168 -7.18 -0.07 -4.13
C LEU A 168 -6.11 -1.11 -4.48
N GLN A 169 -4.84 -0.68 -4.60
CA GLN A 169 -3.71 -1.57 -4.89
C GLN A 169 -2.53 -1.28 -3.96
N ALA A 170 -2.31 -2.19 -3.02
CA ALA A 170 -1.35 -2.02 -1.93
C ALA A 170 -1.45 -0.63 -1.25
N ALA A 171 -2.68 -0.11 -1.14
CA ALA A 171 -2.94 1.23 -0.62
C ALA A 171 -3.10 1.23 0.90
N ASP A 172 -2.84 2.39 1.50
CA ASP A 172 -2.99 2.63 2.92
C ASP A 172 -4.10 3.66 3.20
N VAL A 173 -5.27 3.19 3.64
CA VAL A 173 -6.47 3.99 3.86
C VAL A 173 -6.81 3.98 5.35
N GLU A 174 -6.64 5.12 6.03
CA GLU A 174 -6.82 5.20 7.48
C GLU A 174 -7.68 6.38 7.91
N SER A 175 -8.63 6.15 8.80
CA SER A 175 -9.47 7.20 9.40
C SER A 175 -9.55 7.02 10.91
N ARG A 176 -9.30 8.07 11.68
CA ARG A 176 -9.63 8.05 13.11
C ARG A 176 -11.13 8.14 13.39
N GLY A 177 -11.95 8.42 12.38
CA GLY A 177 -13.40 8.33 12.47
C GLY A 177 -13.92 7.21 11.58
N LYS A 178 -14.77 7.56 10.60
CA LYS A 178 -15.45 6.58 9.73
C LYS A 178 -14.84 6.53 8.32
N ILE A 179 -15.03 5.41 7.63
CA ILE A 179 -14.72 5.22 6.20
C ILE A 179 -15.97 4.72 5.48
N GLY A 180 -16.33 5.38 4.38
CA GLY A 180 -17.32 4.89 3.41
C GLY A 180 -16.72 4.81 2.00
N LEU A 181 -16.72 3.62 1.41
CA LEU A 181 -16.35 3.39 0.00
C LEU A 181 -17.60 2.93 -0.76
N HIS A 182 -18.05 3.71 -1.74
CA HIS A 182 -19.23 3.46 -2.53
C HIS A 182 -18.89 3.45 -4.02
N ALA A 183 -19.14 2.32 -4.68
CA ALA A 183 -18.96 2.16 -6.12
C ALA A 183 -20.31 1.81 -6.76
N GLY A 184 -20.67 2.52 -7.82
CA GLY A 184 -21.88 2.21 -8.61
C GLY A 184 -21.82 0.83 -9.28
N ARG A 185 -20.63 0.24 -9.39
CA ARG A 185 -20.38 -1.07 -9.97
C ARG A 185 -19.49 -1.92 -9.05
N ASP A 186 -18.16 -1.85 -9.15
CA ASP A 186 -17.31 -2.78 -8.40
C ASP A 186 -16.39 -2.09 -7.37
N ILE A 187 -16.13 -2.78 -6.25
CA ILE A 187 -15.02 -2.45 -5.36
C ILE A 187 -13.97 -3.54 -5.46
N LYS A 188 -12.73 -3.16 -5.77
CA LYS A 188 -11.60 -4.10 -5.89
C LYS A 188 -10.41 -3.68 -5.02
N LEU A 189 -10.16 -4.44 -3.96
CA LEU A 189 -8.94 -4.37 -3.14
C LEU A 189 -7.97 -5.44 -3.62
N ASP A 190 -7.05 -5.06 -4.51
CA ASP A 190 -6.06 -5.97 -5.12
C ASP A 190 -4.66 -5.78 -4.52
N THR A 191 -3.76 -6.67 -4.89
CA THR A 191 -2.38 -6.71 -4.40
C THR A 191 -1.40 -6.12 -5.41
N VAL A 192 -0.28 -5.59 -4.92
CA VAL A 192 0.93 -5.35 -5.73
C VAL A 192 1.90 -6.50 -5.47
N THR A 193 2.41 -7.13 -6.52
CA THR A 193 3.39 -8.22 -6.38
C THR A 193 4.81 -7.69 -6.41
N GLU A 194 5.51 -7.80 -5.28
CA GLU A 194 6.95 -7.62 -5.21
C GLU A 194 7.67 -8.88 -5.70
N ASN A 195 8.78 -8.71 -6.41
CA ASN A 195 9.54 -9.81 -6.98
C ASN A 195 11.04 -9.56 -6.81
N PHE A 196 11.78 -10.63 -6.56
CA PHE A 196 13.24 -10.64 -6.58
C PHE A 196 13.70 -11.90 -7.29
N ARG A 197 14.67 -11.77 -8.19
CA ARG A 197 15.40 -12.89 -8.76
C ARG A 197 16.88 -12.59 -8.72
N HIS A 198 17.69 -13.57 -8.38
CA HIS A 198 19.13 -13.46 -8.44
C HIS A 198 19.73 -14.73 -9.02
N GLU A 199 20.64 -14.58 -9.97
CA GLU A 199 21.40 -15.64 -10.58
C GLU A 199 22.89 -15.32 -10.50
N THR A 200 23.65 -16.27 -9.96
CA THR A 200 25.10 -16.30 -10.10
C THR A 200 25.46 -17.49 -10.97
N ARG A 201 26.17 -17.25 -12.07
CA ARG A 201 26.59 -18.28 -13.01
C ARG A 201 28.09 -18.18 -13.27
N PHE A 202 28.81 -19.26 -12.96
CA PHE A 202 30.21 -19.43 -13.35
C PHE A 202 30.32 -20.16 -14.70
N ASP A 203 29.58 -21.27 -14.83
CA ASP A 203 29.44 -22.03 -16.09
C ASP A 203 28.07 -22.75 -16.15
N ASP A 204 27.91 -23.67 -17.10
CA ASP A 204 26.68 -24.45 -17.31
C ASP A 204 26.36 -25.43 -16.17
N ARG A 205 27.38 -25.85 -15.41
CA ARG A 205 27.30 -26.85 -14.33
C ARG A 205 27.54 -26.26 -12.94
N ASN A 206 27.91 -24.99 -12.86
CA ASN A 206 28.22 -24.25 -11.65
C ASN A 206 27.42 -22.95 -11.62
N TYR A 207 26.22 -23.01 -11.04
CA TYR A 207 25.31 -21.87 -10.93
C TYR A 207 24.45 -21.94 -9.67
N SER A 208 23.89 -20.79 -9.29
CA SER A 208 22.90 -20.66 -8.23
C SER A 208 21.83 -19.66 -8.69
N LYS A 209 20.56 -19.98 -8.43
CA LYS A 209 19.39 -19.16 -8.71
C LYS A 209 18.53 -19.06 -7.47
N GLU A 210 17.99 -17.87 -7.25
CA GLU A 210 16.98 -17.58 -6.23
C GLU A 210 15.86 -16.77 -6.88
N ALA A 211 14.62 -17.06 -6.53
CA ALA A 211 13.50 -16.21 -6.87
C ALA A 211 12.48 -16.15 -5.73
N ASN A 212 12.09 -14.94 -5.36
CA ASN A 212 11.09 -14.63 -4.35
C ASN A 212 9.98 -13.79 -4.98
N SER A 213 8.74 -14.03 -4.60
CA SER A 213 7.57 -13.27 -5.00
C SER A 213 6.65 -13.09 -3.82
N ARG A 214 6.07 -11.91 -3.64
CA ARG A 214 5.15 -11.64 -2.53
C ARG A 214 4.09 -10.63 -2.94
N ASP A 215 2.84 -11.01 -2.76
CA ASP A 215 1.72 -10.08 -2.85
C ASP A 215 1.68 -9.19 -1.60
N VAL A 216 1.61 -7.89 -1.81
CA VAL A 216 1.35 -6.87 -0.78
C VAL A 216 -0.05 -6.34 -1.02
N GLY A 217 -0.95 -6.55 -0.06
CA GLY A 217 -2.33 -6.08 -0.15
C GLY A 217 -2.55 -4.72 0.52
N ASN A 218 -3.82 -4.38 0.68
CA ASN A 218 -4.25 -3.07 1.18
C ASN A 218 -4.37 -3.10 2.70
N ARG A 219 -4.20 -1.92 3.32
CA ARG A 219 -4.56 -1.67 4.72
C ARG A 219 -5.69 -0.65 4.75
N VAL A 220 -6.86 -1.04 5.24
CA VAL A 220 -8.01 -0.16 5.45
C VAL A 220 -8.37 -0.17 6.92
N LYS A 221 -8.11 0.93 7.64
CA LYS A 221 -8.33 1.01 9.09
C LYS A 221 -9.20 2.18 9.48
N ALA A 222 -10.17 1.93 10.35
CA ALA A 222 -10.96 2.97 10.97
C ALA A 222 -11.09 2.73 12.47
N GLU A 223 -11.15 3.80 13.27
CA GLU A 223 -11.57 3.64 14.67
C GLU A 223 -13.08 3.46 14.80
N GLY A 224 -13.85 4.10 13.91
CA GLY A 224 -15.30 3.92 13.77
C GLY A 224 -15.64 3.00 12.59
N ASP A 225 -16.89 3.09 12.12
CA ASP A 225 -17.41 2.17 11.10
C ASP A 225 -16.65 2.25 9.77
N ILE A 226 -16.51 1.08 9.13
CA ILE A 226 -16.11 0.95 7.72
C ILE A 226 -17.30 0.41 6.94
N VAL A 227 -17.72 1.13 5.91
CA VAL A 227 -18.80 0.70 5.01
C VAL A 227 -18.27 0.58 3.58
N LEU A 228 -18.43 -0.59 3.00
CA LEU A 228 -18.08 -0.91 1.61
C LEU A 228 -19.37 -1.27 0.87
N THR A 229 -19.69 -0.55 -0.20
CA THR A 229 -20.90 -0.82 -1.00
C THR A 229 -20.56 -0.85 -2.49
N ALA A 230 -20.78 -2.00 -3.12
CA ALA A 230 -20.63 -2.19 -4.55
C ALA A 230 -22.00 -2.45 -5.20
N GLY A 231 -22.33 -1.70 -6.27
CA GLY A 231 -23.55 -1.92 -7.04
C GLY A 231 -23.56 -3.24 -7.83
N ARG A 232 -22.44 -3.96 -7.91
CA ARG A 232 -22.30 -5.24 -8.57
C ARG A 232 -21.43 -6.21 -7.79
N ASP A 233 -20.10 -6.14 -7.87
CA ASP A 233 -19.21 -7.11 -7.23
C ASP A 233 -18.21 -6.47 -6.26
N MET A 234 -17.78 -7.22 -5.24
CA MET A 234 -16.72 -6.83 -4.32
C MET A 234 -15.62 -7.89 -4.29
N GLY A 235 -14.39 -7.50 -4.63
CA GLY A 235 -13.21 -8.37 -4.58
C GLY A 235 -12.19 -7.87 -3.56
N ILE A 236 -11.76 -8.75 -2.65
CA ILE A 236 -10.78 -8.46 -1.60
C ILE A 236 -9.68 -9.52 -1.65
N LYS A 237 -8.44 -9.12 -1.92
CA LYS A 237 -7.29 -10.03 -2.01
C LYS A 237 -6.17 -9.60 -1.07
N GLY A 238 -5.71 -10.53 -0.23
CA GLY A 238 -4.58 -10.37 0.69
C GLY A 238 -4.57 -9.08 1.52
N SER A 239 -5.75 -8.54 1.87
CA SER A 239 -5.89 -7.21 2.47
C SER A 239 -6.29 -7.26 3.94
N GLU A 240 -5.87 -6.27 4.73
CA GLU A 240 -6.27 -6.07 6.13
C GLU A 240 -7.31 -4.94 6.19
N ILE A 241 -8.53 -5.26 6.63
CA ILE A 241 -9.63 -4.30 6.81
C ILE A 241 -10.09 -4.38 8.26
N SER A 242 -9.92 -3.30 9.01
CA SER A 242 -10.11 -3.31 10.46
C SER A 242 -10.84 -2.07 10.95
N SER A 243 -12.02 -2.26 11.54
CA SER A 243 -12.69 -1.27 12.36
C SER A 243 -12.39 -1.57 13.84
N ALA A 244 -11.76 -0.64 14.56
CA ALA A 244 -11.31 -0.92 15.93
C ALA A 244 -12.45 -0.94 16.95
N ASN A 245 -13.35 0.05 16.89
CA ASN A 245 -14.46 0.21 17.83
C ASN A 245 -15.82 0.35 17.13
N GLY A 246 -15.88 0.06 15.84
CA GLY A 246 -17.07 0.18 15.02
C GLY A 246 -17.34 -1.08 14.22
N ALA A 247 -18.36 -1.02 13.39
CA ALA A 247 -18.74 -2.16 12.59
C ALA A 247 -18.08 -2.10 11.19
N LEU A 248 -17.76 -3.26 10.65
CA LEU A 248 -17.32 -3.44 9.27
C LEU A 248 -18.47 -4.02 8.45
N TRP A 249 -19.01 -3.20 7.54
CA TRP A 249 -20.15 -3.54 6.67
C TRP A 249 -19.67 -3.66 5.23
N GLY A 250 -19.94 -4.80 4.58
CA GLY A 250 -19.70 -5.02 3.16
C GLY A 250 -20.98 -5.45 2.44
N LYS A 251 -21.36 -4.75 1.38
CA LYS A 251 -22.50 -5.13 0.54
C LYS A 251 -22.12 -5.14 -0.93
N ALA A 252 -22.49 -6.21 -1.64
CA ALA A 252 -22.48 -6.26 -3.09
C ALA A 252 -23.81 -6.81 -3.60
N GLU A 253 -24.37 -6.21 -4.65
CA GLU A 253 -25.65 -6.69 -5.21
C GLU A 253 -25.51 -8.05 -5.93
N ARG A 254 -24.29 -8.47 -6.25
CA ARG A 254 -23.99 -9.76 -6.87
C ARG A 254 -23.02 -10.58 -6.03
N ASN A 255 -21.72 -10.53 -6.31
CA ASN A 255 -20.76 -11.43 -5.67
C ASN A 255 -19.83 -10.69 -4.71
N ILE A 256 -19.44 -11.39 -3.65
CA ILE A 256 -18.33 -10.98 -2.78
C ILE A 256 -17.28 -12.09 -2.79
N ASP A 257 -16.07 -11.76 -3.23
CA ASP A 257 -14.92 -12.67 -3.28
C ASP A 257 -13.80 -12.17 -2.35
N ILE A 258 -13.55 -12.90 -1.27
CA ILE A 258 -12.50 -12.62 -0.29
C ILE A 258 -11.46 -13.74 -0.34
N THR A 259 -10.26 -13.41 -0.80
CA THR A 259 -9.21 -14.39 -1.11
C THR A 259 -7.86 -14.01 -0.50
N ALA A 260 -6.99 -15.00 -0.33
CA ALA A 260 -5.61 -14.78 0.05
C ALA A 260 -4.78 -14.26 -1.13
N GLY A 261 -3.79 -13.41 -0.84
CA GLY A 261 -2.61 -13.23 -1.69
C GLY A 261 -1.63 -14.40 -1.55
N MET A 262 -0.48 -14.31 -2.18
CA MET A 262 0.54 -15.36 -2.14
C MET A 262 1.95 -14.82 -1.90
N ALA A 263 2.76 -15.58 -1.17
CA ALA A 263 4.21 -15.47 -1.14
C ALA A 263 4.82 -16.76 -1.69
N SER A 264 5.83 -16.68 -2.54
CA SER A 264 6.57 -17.82 -3.06
C SER A 264 8.07 -17.60 -2.96
N GLU A 265 8.81 -18.66 -2.64
CA GLU A 265 10.27 -18.69 -2.64
C GLU A 265 10.74 -19.91 -3.44
N SER A 266 11.84 -19.76 -4.17
CA SER A 266 12.48 -20.86 -4.89
C SER A 266 13.99 -20.68 -4.92
N ARG A 267 14.71 -21.79 -4.81
CA ARG A 267 16.17 -21.86 -4.89
C ARG A 267 16.57 -23.05 -5.75
N GLU A 268 17.57 -22.85 -6.60
CA GLU A 268 18.15 -23.88 -7.45
C GLU A 268 19.65 -23.69 -7.49
N SER A 269 20.43 -24.75 -7.27
CA SER A 269 21.88 -24.67 -7.40
C SER A 269 22.45 -25.94 -8.00
N ALA A 270 23.47 -25.77 -8.83
CA ALA A 270 24.25 -26.85 -9.40
C ALA A 270 25.74 -26.58 -9.15
N SER A 271 26.48 -27.62 -8.77
CA SER A 271 27.93 -27.56 -8.69
C SER A 271 28.57 -28.82 -9.28
N TYR A 272 29.67 -28.63 -9.99
CA TYR A 272 30.44 -29.69 -10.62
C TYR A 272 31.93 -29.46 -10.41
N ARG A 273 32.60 -30.42 -9.78
CA ARG A 273 34.05 -30.39 -9.54
C ARG A 273 34.71 -31.65 -10.03
N LYS A 274 35.88 -31.49 -10.65
CA LYS A 274 36.71 -32.58 -11.15
C LYS A 274 38.14 -32.41 -10.64
N GLU A 275 38.59 -33.36 -9.83
CA GLU A 275 39.89 -33.33 -9.18
C GLU A 275 40.75 -34.52 -9.61
N ARG A 276 42.07 -34.31 -9.72
CA ARG A 276 43.04 -35.39 -9.93
C ARG A 276 43.48 -35.95 -8.57
N ARG A 277 43.48 -37.27 -8.44
CA ARG A 277 43.99 -37.98 -7.26
C ARG A 277 45.51 -38.16 -7.35
N THR A 278 46.17 -38.22 -6.19
CA THR A 278 47.63 -38.35 -6.02
C THR A 278 48.25 -39.58 -6.70
N PHE A 279 47.45 -40.59 -7.05
CA PHE A 279 47.88 -41.80 -7.77
C PHE A 279 47.28 -41.93 -9.19
N GLY A 280 46.98 -40.81 -9.87
CA GLY A 280 46.62 -40.80 -11.30
C GLY A 280 45.13 -40.97 -11.64
N GLY A 281 44.25 -41.17 -10.66
CA GLY A 281 42.79 -41.25 -10.86
C GLY A 281 42.10 -39.88 -10.96
N LYS A 282 40.84 -39.86 -11.41
CA LYS A 282 39.98 -38.66 -11.42
C LYS A 282 38.81 -38.85 -10.45
N LYS A 283 38.49 -37.85 -9.63
CA LYS A 283 37.25 -37.79 -8.84
C LYS A 283 36.35 -36.72 -9.43
N THR A 284 35.11 -37.08 -9.72
CA THR A 284 34.08 -36.14 -10.12
C THR A 284 33.06 -36.07 -9.00
N THR A 285 32.68 -34.85 -8.61
CA THR A 285 31.60 -34.58 -7.66
C THR A 285 30.60 -33.67 -8.37
N SER A 286 29.32 -34.05 -8.36
CA SER A 286 28.24 -33.25 -8.91
C SER A 286 27.14 -33.17 -7.87
N THR A 287 26.65 -31.96 -7.59
CA THR A 287 25.52 -31.71 -6.69
C THR A 287 24.49 -30.88 -7.42
N PHE A 288 23.22 -31.22 -7.24
CA PHE A 288 22.08 -30.46 -7.72
C PHE A 288 21.04 -30.40 -6.61
N ASP A 289 20.66 -29.18 -6.23
CA ASP A 289 19.69 -28.92 -5.17
C ASP A 289 18.61 -27.97 -5.70
N GLN A 290 17.33 -28.30 -5.45
CA GLN A 290 16.19 -27.48 -5.84
C GLN A 290 15.13 -27.49 -4.73
N SER A 291 14.60 -26.32 -4.39
CA SER A 291 13.50 -26.17 -3.43
C SER A 291 12.54 -25.06 -3.87
N SER A 292 11.27 -25.22 -3.50
CA SER A 292 10.25 -24.19 -3.69
C SER A 292 9.17 -24.27 -2.61
N SER A 293 8.58 -23.13 -2.25
CA SER A 293 7.47 -23.04 -1.31
C SER A 293 6.51 -21.94 -1.74
N THR A 294 5.23 -22.12 -1.40
CA THR A 294 4.19 -21.09 -1.57
C THR A 294 3.35 -21.03 -0.30
N THR A 295 3.14 -19.82 0.21
CA THR A 295 2.36 -19.54 1.43
C THR A 295 1.24 -18.56 1.10
N ALA A 296 0.03 -18.83 1.57
CA ALA A 296 -1.09 -17.92 1.44
C ALA A 296 -0.92 -16.71 2.38
N ILE A 297 -1.15 -15.50 1.86
CA ILE A 297 -1.22 -14.26 2.63
C ILE A 297 -2.71 -13.92 2.79
N GLY A 298 -3.31 -14.36 3.89
CA GLY A 298 -4.76 -14.26 4.05
C GLY A 298 -5.27 -12.83 4.12
N SER A 299 -6.48 -12.60 3.60
CA SER A 299 -7.22 -11.37 3.92
C SER A 299 -7.72 -11.46 5.37
N VAL A 300 -7.67 -10.34 6.09
CA VAL A 300 -8.14 -10.24 7.48
C VAL A 300 -9.18 -9.14 7.55
N LEU A 301 -10.38 -9.49 8.00
CA LEU A 301 -11.50 -8.59 8.16
C LEU A 301 -11.88 -8.58 9.63
N SER A 302 -11.77 -7.43 10.30
CA SER A 302 -12.09 -7.32 11.72
C SER A 302 -12.95 -6.10 12.04
N GLY A 303 -13.82 -6.25 13.01
CA GLY A 303 -14.72 -5.19 13.47
C GLY A 303 -15.31 -5.54 14.83
N ASP A 304 -16.02 -4.59 15.41
CA ASP A 304 -16.91 -4.87 16.54
C ASP A 304 -18.00 -5.87 16.12
N THR A 305 -18.69 -5.50 15.05
CA THR A 305 -19.54 -6.36 14.24
C THR A 305 -18.96 -6.44 12.84
N VAL A 306 -18.92 -7.64 12.26
CA VAL A 306 -18.61 -7.82 10.84
C VAL A 306 -19.84 -8.33 10.12
N TYR A 307 -20.37 -7.55 9.18
CA TYR A 307 -21.52 -7.91 8.36
C TYR A 307 -21.17 -7.84 6.87
N PHE A 308 -21.26 -8.96 6.17
CA PHE A 308 -21.11 -8.99 4.72
C PHE A 308 -22.33 -9.63 4.07
N LYS A 309 -22.88 -8.98 3.05
CA LYS A 309 -24.02 -9.47 2.28
C LYS A 309 -23.75 -9.43 0.77
N ALA A 310 -23.79 -10.60 0.16
CA ALA A 310 -23.80 -10.78 -1.28
C ALA A 310 -25.22 -11.06 -1.78
N GLY A 311 -25.62 -10.46 -2.90
CA GLY A 311 -26.89 -10.76 -3.56
C GLY A 311 -26.88 -12.00 -4.46
N GLN A 312 -25.77 -12.74 -4.52
CA GLN A 312 -25.65 -14.05 -5.16
C GLN A 312 -24.71 -14.99 -4.38
N ASP A 313 -23.40 -14.83 -4.54
CA ASP A 313 -22.39 -15.72 -3.94
C ASP A 313 -21.43 -14.93 -3.03
N LEU A 314 -21.11 -15.49 -1.86
CA LEU A 314 -20.06 -15.00 -0.96
C LEU A 314 -18.99 -16.07 -0.82
N ASN A 315 -17.81 -15.82 -1.40
CA ASN A 315 -16.66 -16.72 -1.37
C ASN A 315 -15.61 -16.20 -0.39
N LEU A 316 -15.17 -17.06 0.54
CA LEU A 316 -14.10 -16.76 1.50
C LEU A 316 -13.04 -17.88 1.44
N MET A 317 -11.84 -17.58 0.93
CA MET A 317 -10.77 -18.56 0.77
C MET A 317 -9.45 -18.04 1.35
N GLY A 318 -8.83 -18.84 2.22
CA GLY A 318 -7.54 -18.53 2.84
C GLY A 318 -7.54 -17.25 3.67
N SER A 319 -8.69 -16.86 4.23
CA SER A 319 -8.91 -15.54 4.85
C SER A 319 -9.61 -15.70 6.21
N SER A 320 -9.51 -14.67 7.05
CA SER A 320 -10.04 -14.66 8.42
C SER A 320 -11.01 -13.50 8.62
N VAL A 321 -12.13 -13.79 9.27
CA VAL A 321 -13.15 -12.79 9.65
C VAL A 321 -13.31 -12.83 11.17
N VAL A 322 -13.21 -11.68 11.82
CA VAL A 322 -13.18 -11.55 13.29
C VAL A 322 -14.10 -10.44 13.75
N GLY A 323 -15.21 -10.80 14.40
CA GLY A 323 -16.06 -9.88 15.15
C GLY A 323 -15.78 -10.02 16.64
N THR A 324 -15.70 -8.91 17.39
CA THR A 324 -15.63 -8.97 18.86
C THR A 324 -16.97 -9.36 19.46
N HIS A 325 -18.07 -8.89 18.85
CA HIS A 325 -19.44 -9.22 19.22
C HIS A 325 -20.08 -10.16 18.20
N ASP A 326 -20.19 -9.73 16.94
CA ASP A 326 -20.97 -10.44 15.93
C ASP A 326 -20.22 -10.61 14.61
N VAL A 327 -20.41 -11.76 13.96
CA VAL A 327 -20.01 -12.03 12.57
C VAL A 327 -21.22 -12.59 11.83
N LEU A 328 -21.65 -11.90 10.78
CA LEU A 328 -22.76 -12.32 9.92
C LEU A 328 -22.35 -12.22 8.44
N LEU A 329 -22.35 -13.36 7.77
CA LEU A 329 -22.02 -13.49 6.35
C LEU A 329 -23.22 -14.08 5.62
N GLU A 330 -23.81 -13.33 4.70
CA GLU A 330 -25.03 -13.67 3.99
C GLU A 330 -24.79 -13.70 2.48
N ALA A 331 -25.38 -14.71 1.83
CA ALA A 331 -25.46 -14.82 0.38
C ALA A 331 -26.88 -15.26 0.02
N ASP A 332 -27.60 -14.42 -0.71
CA ASP A 332 -28.96 -14.71 -1.15
C ASP A 332 -28.95 -14.98 -2.65
N ARG A 333 -29.55 -16.08 -3.13
CA ARG A 333 -29.89 -16.21 -4.56
C ARG A 333 -31.38 -15.96 -4.70
N HIS A 334 -31.75 -14.76 -5.13
CA HIS A 334 -33.13 -14.48 -5.55
C HIS A 334 -33.40 -15.00 -6.96
#